data_AF-A0A2S9VFE8-F1
#
_entry.id   AF-A0A2S9VFE8-F1
#
_cell.length_a   1.000
_cell.length_b   1.000
_cell.length_c   1.000
_cell.angle_alpha   90.00
_cell.angle_beta   90.00
_cell.angle_gamma   90.00
#
_symmetry.space_group_name_H-M   'P 1'
#
loop_
_entity.id
_entity.type
_entity.pdbx_description
1 polymer ?
#
loop_
_entity_poly.entity_id
_entity_poly.type
_entity_poly.pdbx_seq_one_letter_code
_entity_poly.pdbx_strand_id
1 'polypeptide(L)'
;MLVDNSAANNLPWLKSFYETSHEAHTAKEILPLISGLKNLLADGNYQIANDALLEMNLKKLSPTAMVSFISATYPAKNKLEAWQVSFSKVRNALLNQGLDADSILHGLN
;
A
#
# COMPACT_ATOMS: atom_id res chain seq x y z
N MET A 1 -17.68 1.07 -21.46
CA MET A 1 -17.81 2.06 -20.38
C MET A 1 -17.06 1.48 -19.20
N LEU A 2 -15.78 1.85 -19.03
CA LEU A 2 -14.99 1.36 -17.91
C LEU A 2 -15.43 2.19 -16.70
N VAL A 3 -16.19 1.58 -15.79
CA VAL A 3 -16.48 2.20 -14.51
C VAL A 3 -15.14 2.26 -13.79
N ASP A 4 -14.56 3.45 -13.73
CA ASP A 4 -13.28 3.74 -13.08
C ASP A 4 -13.48 3.68 -11.55
N ASN A 5 -13.81 2.48 -11.06
CA ASN A 5 -14.08 2.16 -9.66
C ASN A 5 -12.78 1.95 -8.88
N SER A 6 -11.75 2.77 -9.15
CA SER A 6 -10.54 2.69 -8.34
C SER A 6 -10.83 3.20 -6.92
N ALA A 7 -10.37 2.49 -5.90
CA ALA A 7 -10.34 2.95 -4.52
C ALA A 7 -9.73 4.35 -4.41
N ALA A 8 -8.75 4.68 -5.27
CA ALA A 8 -8.15 6.01 -5.33
C ALA A 8 -9.16 7.12 -5.72
N ASN A 9 -10.19 6.82 -6.52
CA ASN A 9 -11.23 7.79 -6.85
C ASN A 9 -12.14 8.11 -5.65
N ASN A 10 -12.27 7.18 -4.71
CA ASN A 10 -13.02 7.35 -3.47
C ASN A 10 -12.14 7.83 -2.29
N LEU A 11 -10.83 7.95 -2.50
CA LEU A 11 -9.85 8.32 -1.48
C LEU A 11 -8.99 9.49 -1.97
N PRO A 12 -9.42 10.75 -1.79
CA PRO A 12 -8.67 11.92 -2.24
C PRO A 12 -7.22 11.94 -1.73
N TRP A 13 -6.99 11.51 -0.48
CA TRP A 13 -5.66 11.42 0.10
C TRP A 13 -4.76 10.39 -0.59
N LEU A 14 -5.32 9.27 -1.05
CA LEU A 14 -4.56 8.22 -1.73
C LEU A 14 -4.20 8.66 -3.14
N LYS A 15 -5.15 9.31 -3.82
CA LYS A 15 -4.90 9.95 -5.12
C LYS A 15 -3.78 10.98 -5.03
N SER A 16 -3.85 11.91 -4.08
CA SER A 16 -2.80 12.92 -3.86
C SER A 16 -1.46 12.29 -3.50
N PHE A 17 -1.45 11.22 -2.69
CA PHE A 17 -0.21 10.50 -2.39
C PHE A 17 0.42 9.90 -3.66
N TYR A 18 -0.37 9.32 -4.56
CA TYR A 18 0.16 8.72 -5.78
C TYR A 18 0.87 9.71 -6.71
N GLU A 19 0.54 11.00 -6.65
CA GLU A 19 1.20 12.05 -7.45
C GLU A 19 2.68 12.23 -7.05
N THR A 20 3.04 12.01 -5.78
CA THR A 20 4.40 12.20 -5.25
C THR A 20 5.05 10.88 -4.78
N SER A 21 4.32 9.77 -4.81
CA SER A 21 4.73 8.49 -4.21
C SER A 21 6.01 7.85 -4.76
N HIS A 22 6.45 8.24 -5.96
CA HIS A 22 7.68 7.74 -6.57
C HIS A 22 8.94 8.35 -5.93
N GLU A 23 8.83 9.54 -5.34
CA GLU A 23 9.90 10.26 -4.64
C GLU A 23 9.82 10.11 -3.11
N ALA A 24 8.79 9.41 -2.61
CA ALA A 24 8.56 9.27 -1.17
C ALA A 24 9.60 8.32 -0.55
N HIS A 25 10.70 8.86 -0.04
CA HIS A 25 11.81 8.08 0.54
C HIS A 25 11.95 8.27 2.05
N THR A 26 11.26 9.25 2.63
CA THR A 26 11.35 9.61 4.05
C THR A 26 10.06 9.31 4.81
N ALA A 27 10.17 9.20 6.14
CA ALA A 27 9.03 9.03 7.03
C ALA A 27 7.97 10.14 6.89
N LYS A 28 8.41 11.38 6.61
CA LYS A 28 7.51 12.53 6.42
C LYS A 28 6.68 12.39 5.14
N GLU A 29 7.28 11.91 4.06
CA GLU A 29 6.62 11.77 2.75
C GLU A 29 5.62 10.61 2.73
N ILE A 30 5.89 9.53 3.46
CA ILE A 30 4.96 8.38 3.58
C ILE A 30 3.84 8.59 4.60
N LEU A 31 3.93 9.61 5.46
CA LEU A 31 2.98 9.83 6.55
C LEU A 31 1.51 9.94 6.09
N PRO A 32 1.18 10.62 4.97
CA PRO A 32 -0.19 10.68 4.47
C PRO A 32 -0.75 9.29 4.12
N LEU A 33 0.07 8.44 3.49
CA LEU A 33 -0.31 7.05 3.17
C LEU A 33 -0.61 6.25 4.45
N ILE A 34 0.31 6.27 5.41
CA ILE A 34 0.15 5.52 6.67
C ILE A 34 -1.09 6.00 7.42
N SER A 35 -1.27 7.31 7.53
CA SER A 35 -2.41 7.90 8.25
C SER A 35 -3.74 7.54 7.59
N GLY A 36 -3.82 7.65 6.25
CA GLY A 36 -5.01 7.30 5.50
C GLY A 36 -5.40 5.83 5.67
N LEU A 37 -4.43 4.92 5.55
CA LEU A 37 -4.66 3.48 5.74
C LEU A 37 -5.09 3.16 7.17
N LYS A 38 -4.42 3.72 8.18
CA LYS A 38 -4.77 3.48 9.59
C LYS A 38 -6.17 3.97 9.91
N ASN A 39 -6.59 5.11 9.38
CA ASN A 39 -7.95 5.62 9.57
C ASN A 39 -8.99 4.68 8.95
N LEU A 40 -8.78 4.20 7.71
CA LEU A 40 -9.67 3.21 7.11
C LEU A 40 -9.84 1.96 7.98
N LEU A 41 -8.75 1.46 8.56
CA LEU A 41 -8.78 0.26 9.40
C LEU A 41 -9.45 0.51 10.76
N ALA A 42 -9.24 1.69 11.35
CA ALA A 42 -9.87 2.11 12.59
C ALA A 42 -11.39 2.27 12.42
N ASP A 43 -11.83 2.82 11.28
CA ASP A 43 -13.23 3.02 10.94
C ASP A 43 -13.94 1.74 10.48
N GLY A 44 -13.22 0.62 10.37
CA GLY A 44 -13.78 -0.65 9.91
C GLY A 44 -14.02 -0.73 8.40
N ASN A 45 -13.48 0.21 7.63
CA ASN A 45 -13.60 0.30 6.17
C ASN A 45 -12.66 -0.70 5.46
N TYR A 46 -12.78 -1.99 5.82
CA TYR A 46 -11.89 -3.05 5.34
C TYR A 46 -12.02 -3.32 3.84
N GLN A 47 -13.21 -3.17 3.26
CA GLN A 47 -13.41 -3.33 1.82
C GLN A 47 -12.59 -2.30 1.03
N ILE A 48 -12.67 -1.03 1.43
CA ILE A 48 -11.92 0.05 0.78
C ILE A 48 -10.41 -0.15 0.95
N ALA A 49 -9.97 -0.63 2.11
CA ALA A 49 -8.56 -0.97 2.32
C ALA A 49 -8.10 -2.16 1.46
N ASN A 50 -8.96 -3.17 1.24
CA ASN A 50 -8.70 -4.27 0.30
C ASN A 50 -8.56 -3.78 -1.14
N ASP A 51 -9.49 -2.95 -1.58
CA ASP A 51 -9.46 -2.40 -2.95
C ASP A 51 -8.18 -1.58 -3.16
N ALA A 52 -7.80 -0.74 -2.18
CA ALA A 52 -6.55 0.01 -2.20
C ALA A 52 -5.30 -0.89 -2.27
N LEU A 53 -5.29 -2.03 -1.56
CA LEU A 53 -4.22 -3.03 -1.64
C LEU A 53 -4.15 -3.71 -3.01
N LEU A 54 -5.29 -4.02 -3.63
CA LEU A 54 -5.36 -4.71 -4.94
C LEU A 54 -4.90 -3.81 -6.08
N GLU A 55 -5.25 -2.53 -6.01
CA GLU A 55 -5.02 -1.52 -7.04
C GLU A 55 -3.67 -0.81 -6.92
N MET A 56 -2.87 -1.18 -5.92
CA MET A 56 -1.56 -0.60 -5.69
C MET A 56 -0.69 -0.60 -6.96
N ASN A 57 -0.40 0.59 -7.49
CA ASN A 57 0.43 0.72 -8.67
C ASN A 57 1.92 0.69 -8.30
N LEU A 58 2.45 -0.53 -8.15
CA LEU A 58 3.84 -0.77 -7.73
C LEU A 58 4.90 -0.11 -8.64
N LYS A 59 4.57 0.22 -9.89
CA LYS A 59 5.51 0.92 -10.78
C LYS A 59 5.67 2.40 -10.46
N LYS A 60 4.72 2.97 -9.70
CA LYS A 60 4.71 4.38 -9.29
C LYS A 60 5.14 4.59 -7.84
N LEU A 61 5.33 3.52 -7.08
CA LEU A 61 5.73 3.59 -5.69
C LEU A 61 7.24 3.44 -5.56
N SER A 62 7.84 4.25 -4.68
CA SER A 62 9.18 3.95 -4.16
C SER A 62 9.16 2.65 -3.33
N PRO A 63 10.30 1.97 -3.14
CA PRO A 63 10.41 0.85 -2.20
C PRO A 63 9.88 1.19 -0.79
N THR A 64 10.22 2.37 -0.29
CA THR A 64 9.75 2.86 1.02
C THR A 64 8.23 2.94 1.07
N ALA A 65 7.59 3.46 0.01
CA ALA A 65 6.14 3.55 -0.07
C ALA A 65 5.48 2.16 -0.14
N MET A 66 6.03 1.22 -0.92
CA MET A 66 5.52 -0.15 -1.00
C MET A 66 5.52 -0.84 0.37
N VAL A 67 6.66 -0.79 1.06
CA VAL A 67 6.82 -1.38 2.40
C VAL A 67 5.88 -0.71 3.39
N SER A 68 5.80 0.62 3.36
CA SER A 68 4.93 1.39 4.26
C SER A 68 3.45 1.03 4.09
N PHE A 69 3.01 0.78 2.85
CA PHE A 69 1.64 0.37 2.54
C PHE A 69 1.30 -0.97 3.21
N ILE A 70 2.16 -1.98 3.02
CA ILE A 70 1.97 -3.32 3.56
C ILE A 70 2.08 -3.32 5.08
N SER A 71 3.08 -2.64 5.63
CA SER A 71 3.28 -2.52 7.08
C SER A 71 2.13 -1.80 7.78
N ALA A 72 1.58 -0.74 7.17
CA ALA A 72 0.45 -0.02 7.75
C ALA A 72 -0.83 -0.87 7.81
N THR A 73 -0.97 -1.84 6.92
CA THR A 73 -2.14 -2.72 6.84
C THR A 73 -2.00 -4.04 7.60
N TYR A 74 -0.77 -4.42 7.97
CA TYR A 74 -0.45 -5.66 8.68
C TYR A 74 -1.32 -5.93 9.94
N PRO A 75 -1.61 -4.95 10.82
CA PRO A 75 -2.44 -5.21 12.02
C PRO A 75 -3.84 -5.74 11.70
N ALA A 76 -4.37 -5.46 10.51
CA ALA A 76 -5.67 -5.91 10.05
C ALA A 76 -5.58 -7.02 8.99
N LYS A 77 -4.42 -7.65 8.76
CA LYS A 77 -4.20 -8.63 7.68
C LYS A 77 -5.26 -9.74 7.62
N ASN A 78 -5.76 -10.21 8.75
CA ASN A 78 -6.78 -11.27 8.83
C ASN A 78 -8.18 -10.81 8.40
N LYS A 79 -8.41 -9.49 8.27
CA LYS A 79 -9.64 -8.89 7.75
C LYS A 79 -9.49 -8.40 6.31
N LEU A 80 -8.27 -8.50 5.76
CA LEU A 80 -7.91 -7.99 4.45
C LEU A 80 -7.56 -9.16 3.54
N GLU A 81 -8.55 -9.71 2.86
CA GLU A 81 -8.38 -10.84 1.92
C GLU A 81 -7.29 -10.57 0.86
N ALA A 82 -7.12 -9.31 0.45
CA ALA A 82 -6.11 -8.91 -0.51
C ALA A 82 -4.68 -8.87 0.06
N TRP A 83 -4.51 -8.97 1.38
CA TRP A 83 -3.24 -8.68 2.02
C TRP A 83 -2.12 -9.63 1.57
N GLN A 84 -2.36 -10.94 1.57
CA GLN A 84 -1.35 -11.93 1.18
C GLN A 84 -0.92 -11.81 -0.29
N VAL A 85 -1.89 -11.56 -1.19
CA VAL A 85 -1.58 -11.36 -2.62
C VAL A 85 -0.82 -10.05 -2.83
N SER A 86 -1.19 -8.97 -2.14
CA SER A 86 -0.49 -7.69 -2.25
C SER A 86 0.90 -7.72 -1.62
N PHE A 87 1.07 -8.42 -0.49
CA PHE A 87 2.39 -8.71 0.10
C PHE A 87 3.30 -9.41 -0.92
N SER A 88 2.80 -10.47 -1.57
CA SER A 88 3.55 -11.22 -2.58
C SER A 88 3.93 -10.34 -3.78
N LYS A 89 3.02 -9.47 -4.24
CA LYS A 89 3.31 -8.52 -5.33
C LYS A 89 4.39 -7.52 -4.93
N VAL A 90 4.34 -6.97 -3.71
CA VAL A 90 5.37 -6.05 -3.18
C VAL A 90 6.71 -6.76 -3.07
N ARG A 91 6.76 -7.97 -2.49
CA ARG A 91 7.97 -8.78 -2.41
C ARG A 91 8.61 -8.96 -3.78
N ASN A 92 7.83 -9.35 -4.78
CA ASN A 92 8.32 -9.53 -6.15
C ASN A 92 8.78 -8.20 -6.79
N ALA A 93 8.10 -7.09 -6.52
CA ALA A 93 8.52 -5.78 -7.02
C ALA A 93 9.86 -5.34 -6.43
N LEU A 94 10.10 -5.57 -5.13
CA LEU A 94 11.39 -5.30 -4.49
C LEU A 94 12.51 -6.16 -5.07
N LEU A 95 12.26 -7.47 -5.26
CA LEU A 95 13.23 -8.38 -5.90
C LEU A 95 13.58 -7.94 -7.33
N ASN A 96 12.57 -7.53 -8.12
CA ASN A 96 12.79 -7.03 -9.48
C ASN A 96 13.59 -5.72 -9.53
N GLN A 97 13.68 -4.99 -8.42
CA GLN A 97 14.52 -3.80 -8.27
C GLN A 97 15.91 -4.13 -7.72
N GLY A 98 16.26 -5.42 -7.56
CA GLY A 98 17.55 -5.87 -7.03
C GLY A 98 17.70 -5.69 -5.52
N LEU A 99 16.59 -5.53 -4.80
CA LEU A 99 16.57 -5.35 -3.35
C LEU A 99 16.39 -6.67 -2.62
N ASP A 100 16.95 -6.78 -1.41
CA ASP A 100 16.73 -7.90 -0.50
C ASP A 100 15.34 -7.81 0.13
N ALA A 101 14.34 -8.34 -0.57
CA ALA A 101 12.95 -8.26 -0.16
C ALA A 101 12.68 -9.00 1.16
N ASP A 102 13.41 -10.09 1.45
CA ASP A 102 13.18 -10.90 2.66
C ASP A 102 13.71 -10.19 3.91
N SER A 103 14.84 -9.49 3.80
CA SER A 103 15.35 -8.61 4.85
C SER A 103 14.45 -7.40 5.06
N ILE A 104 14.00 -6.75 3.97
CA ILE A 104 13.16 -5.53 4.03
C ILE A 104 11.77 -5.82 4.62
N LEU A 105 11.17 -6.95 4.26
CA LEU A 105 9.83 -7.33 4.71
C LEU A 105 9.85 -8.20 5.97
N HIS A 106 11.00 -8.29 6.66
CA HIS A 106 11.14 -9.12 7.84
C HIS A 106 10.11 -8.75 8.92
N GLY A 107 9.44 -9.77 9.46
CA GLY A 107 8.41 -9.62 10.49
C GLY A 107 7.01 -9.37 9.97
N LEU A 108 6.82 -9.30 8.64
CA LEU A 108 5.52 -9.16 7.97
C LEU A 108 5.05 -10.51 7.40
N ASN A 109 5.04 -11.55 8.23
CA ASN A 109 4.74 -12.94 7.85
C ASN A 109 3.36 -13.34 8.37
#